data_AF-A0A7S2FAS5-F1
#
_entry.id   AF-A0A7S2FAS5-F1
#
_cell.length_a   1.000
_cell.length_b   1.000
_cell.length_c   1.000
_cell.angle_alpha   90.00
_cell.angle_beta   90.00
_cell.angle_gamma   90.00
#
_symmetry.space_group_name_H-M   'P 1'
#
loop_
_entity.id
_entity.type
_entity.pdbx_description
1 polymer ?
#
loop_
_entity_poly.entity_id
_entity_poly.type
_entity_poly.pdbx_seq_one_letter_code
_entity_poly.pdbx_strand_id
1 'polypeptide(L)'
;IGQPDAAFAVARQAGELSKDLQDKKGQGAALYAHVAPHLQNGSHEDAISAGDQAGALFKEAGDKRWEARALLQVSVAFAMKEELDDAVAKATEAQTIFQ
;
A
#
# COMPACT_ATOMS: atom_id res chain seq x y z
N ILE A 1 -23.05 19.76 -32.46
CA ILE A 1 -21.77 20.48 -32.26
C ILE A 1 -21.18 19.96 -30.96
N GLY A 2 -20.26 19.00 -31.06
CA GLY A 2 -19.61 18.41 -29.89
C GLY A 2 -18.77 19.46 -29.18
N GLN A 3 -18.62 19.36 -27.86
CA GLN A 3 -17.86 20.31 -27.05
C GLN A 3 -16.40 19.84 -26.95
N PRO A 4 -15.49 20.28 -27.85
CA PRO A 4 -14.07 19.94 -27.76
C PRO A 4 -13.46 20.39 -26.43
N ASP A 5 -13.90 21.52 -25.89
CA ASP A 5 -13.40 22.06 -24.62
C ASP A 5 -13.70 21.15 -23.41
N ALA A 6 -14.87 20.52 -23.40
CA ALA A 6 -15.23 19.55 -22.37
C ALA A 6 -14.39 18.27 -22.48
N ALA A 7 -14.12 17.80 -23.70
CA ALA A 7 -13.27 16.63 -23.94
C ALA A 7 -11.82 16.88 -23.49
N PHE A 8 -11.27 18.06 -23.79
CA PHE A 8 -9.93 18.45 -23.32
C PHE A 8 -9.85 18.57 -21.79
N ALA A 9 -10.86 19.14 -21.15
CA ALA A 9 -10.91 19.24 -19.69
C ALA A 9 -10.92 17.86 -19.01
N VAL A 10 -11.75 16.93 -19.49
CA VAL A 10 -11.81 15.56 -18.97
C VAL A 10 -10.48 14.81 -19.19
N ALA A 11 -9.89 14.94 -20.38
CA ALA A 11 -8.60 14.30 -20.67
C ALA A 11 -7.47 14.81 -19.75
N ARG A 12 -7.45 16.12 -19.46
CA ARG A 12 -6.49 16.71 -18.52
C ARG A 12 -6.67 16.16 -17.10
N GLN A 13 -7.91 16.14 -16.60
CA GLN A 13 -8.22 15.61 -15.27
C GLN A 13 -7.83 14.13 -15.16
N ALA A 14 -8.08 13.33 -16.19
CA ALA A 14 -7.67 11.94 -16.25
C ALA A 14 -6.14 11.79 -16.21
N GLY A 15 -5.40 12.68 -16.88
CA GLY A 15 -3.94 12.73 -16.86
C GLY A 15 -3.37 13.07 -15.49
N GLU A 16 -3.93 14.08 -14.82
CA GLU A 16 -3.53 14.49 -13.46
C GLU A 16 -3.80 13.36 -12.44
N LEU A 17 -4.99 12.75 -12.48
CA LEU A 17 -5.33 11.62 -11.62
C LEU A 17 -4.40 10.41 -11.83
N SER A 18 -4.10 10.09 -13.10
CA SER A 18 -3.18 8.99 -13.42
C SER A 18 -1.79 9.21 -12.83
N LYS A 19 -1.29 10.44 -12.92
CA LYS A 19 0.00 10.83 -12.33
C LYS A 19 -0.03 10.69 -10.80
N ASP A 20 -1.06 11.21 -10.14
CA ASP A 20 -1.18 11.15 -8.68
C ASP A 20 -1.22 9.70 -8.17
N LEU A 21 -1.93 8.81 -8.88
CA LEU A 21 -1.97 7.39 -8.55
C LEU A 21 -0.59 6.72 -8.73
N GLN A 22 0.14 7.07 -9.79
CA GLN A 22 1.50 6.57 -10.01
C GLN A 22 2.48 7.06 -8.94
N ASP A 23 2.39 8.33 -8.55
CA ASP A 23 3.24 8.92 -7.52
C ASP A 23 3.00 8.25 -6.17
N LYS A 24 1.73 8.00 -5.79
CA LYS A 24 1.38 7.26 -4.57
C LYS A 24 1.91 5.83 -4.59
N LYS A 25 1.74 5.12 -5.70
CA LYS A 25 2.28 3.77 -5.87
C LYS A 25 3.81 3.74 -5.74
N GLY A 26 4.49 4.74 -6.30
CA GLY A 26 5.95 4.89 -6.16
C GLY A 26 6.39 5.10 -4.72
N GLN A 27 5.71 5.99 -3.98
CA GLN A 27 5.97 6.22 -2.56
C GLN A 27 5.72 4.97 -1.72
N GLY A 28 4.62 4.25 -1.98
CA GLY A 28 4.31 2.99 -1.31
C GLY A 28 5.37 1.91 -1.54
N ALA A 29 5.87 1.80 -2.78
CA ALA A 29 6.94 0.86 -3.10
C ALA A 29 8.26 1.17 -2.39
N ALA A 30 8.60 2.46 -2.24
CA ALA A 30 9.79 2.87 -1.51
C ALA A 30 9.69 2.51 -0.02
N LEU A 31 8.56 2.81 0.63
CA LEU A 31 8.31 2.44 2.02
C LEU A 31 8.29 0.93 2.23
N TYR A 32 7.65 0.18 1.33
CA TYR A 32 7.62 -1.28 1.38
C TYR A 32 9.03 -1.88 1.32
N ALA A 33 9.95 -1.28 0.56
CA ALA A 33 11.33 -1.75 0.46
C ALA A 33 12.10 -1.64 1.79
N HIS A 34 11.66 -0.79 2.73
CA HIS A 34 12.29 -0.66 4.06
C HIS A 34 11.89 -1.78 5.02
N VAL A 35 10.77 -2.46 4.76
CA VAL A 35 10.20 -3.49 5.66
C VAL A 35 11.18 -4.65 5.88
N ALA A 36 11.71 -5.24 4.80
CA ALA A 36 12.60 -6.40 4.91
C ALA A 36 13.93 -6.09 5.64
N PRO A 37 14.60 -4.94 5.41
CA PRO A 37 15.73 -4.50 6.25
C PRO A 37 15.38 -4.40 7.74
N HIS A 38 14.25 -3.78 8.09
CA HIS A 38 13.83 -3.64 9.48
C HIS A 38 13.55 -4.99 10.16
N LEU A 39 12.87 -5.92 9.46
CA LEU A 39 12.65 -7.29 9.94
C LEU A 39 13.97 -8.02 10.23
N GLN A 40 14.94 -7.93 9.32
CA GLN A 40 16.24 -8.60 9.48
C GLN A 40 17.06 -8.02 10.64
N ASN A 41 16.90 -6.74 10.94
CA ASN A 41 17.61 -6.07 12.03
C ASN A 41 16.88 -6.15 13.38
N GLY A 42 15.73 -6.85 13.45
CA GLY A 42 14.90 -6.94 14.65
C GLY A 42 14.14 -5.67 15.01
N SER A 43 14.13 -4.66 14.13
CA SER A 43 13.40 -3.40 14.30
C SER A 43 11.93 -3.59 13.87
N HIS A 44 11.20 -4.47 14.56
CA HIS A 44 9.87 -4.91 14.14
C HIS A 44 8.84 -3.77 14.11
N GLU A 45 8.90 -2.81 15.04
CA GLU A 45 8.02 -1.65 15.08
C GLU A 45 8.19 -0.76 13.83
N ASP A 46 9.42 -0.56 13.39
CA ASP A 46 9.71 0.21 12.17
C ASP A 46 9.22 -0.56 10.92
N ALA A 47 9.34 -1.89 10.91
CA ALA A 47 8.80 -2.73 9.84
C ALA A 47 7.27 -2.63 9.76
N ILE A 48 6.58 -2.64 10.91
CA ILE A 48 5.13 -2.45 11.01
C ILE A 48 4.75 -1.07 10.47
N SER A 49 5.41 -0.01 10.94
CA SER A 49 5.12 1.36 10.52
C SER A 49 5.30 1.55 9.00
N ALA A 50 6.43 1.11 8.46
CA ALA A 50 6.71 1.19 7.03
C ALA A 50 5.71 0.37 6.19
N GLY A 51 5.34 -0.82 6.67
CA GLY A 51 4.37 -1.69 6.01
C GLY A 51 2.96 -1.12 6.00
N ASP A 52 2.48 -0.56 7.11
CA ASP A 52 1.16 0.06 7.21
C ASP A 52 1.08 1.33 6.33
N GLN A 53 2.10 2.18 6.34
CA GLN A 53 2.17 3.36 5.47
C GLN A 53 2.19 2.97 3.98
N ALA A 54 2.96 1.95 3.62
CA ALA A 54 2.98 1.43 2.26
C ALA A 54 1.59 0.87 1.85
N GLY A 55 0.96 0.09 2.73
CA GLY A 55 -0.39 -0.45 2.52
C GLY A 55 -1.42 0.65 2.27
N ALA A 56 -1.42 1.72 3.07
CA ALA A 56 -2.31 2.87 2.88
C ALA A 56 -2.10 3.54 1.51
N LEU A 57 -0.86 3.74 1.07
CA LEU A 57 -0.57 4.32 -0.24
C LEU A 57 -1.00 3.41 -1.40
N PHE A 58 -0.82 2.09 -1.28
CA PHE A 58 -1.30 1.14 -2.27
C PHE A 58 -2.83 1.10 -2.35
N LYS A 59 -3.51 1.18 -1.20
CA LYS A 59 -4.97 1.32 -1.13
C LYS A 59 -5.45 2.57 -1.84
N GLU A 60 -4.83 3.72 -1.57
CA GLU A 60 -5.15 4.97 -2.25
C GLU A 60 -4.84 4.94 -3.75
N ALA A 61 -3.83 4.18 -4.16
CA ALA A 61 -3.49 3.95 -5.56
C ALA A 61 -4.39 2.90 -6.25
N GLY A 62 -5.27 2.23 -5.49
CA GLY A 62 -6.10 1.11 -5.98
C GLY A 62 -5.31 -0.17 -6.27
N ASP A 63 -4.07 -0.29 -5.80
CA ASP A 63 -3.21 -1.44 -6.02
C ASP A 63 -3.42 -2.52 -4.94
N LYS A 64 -4.55 -3.23 -5.06
CA LYS A 64 -4.96 -4.31 -4.15
C LYS A 64 -3.86 -5.37 -3.92
N ARG A 65 -3.06 -5.68 -4.95
CA ARG A 65 -2.00 -6.67 -4.85
C ARG A 65 -0.90 -6.23 -3.90
N TRP A 66 -0.47 -4.99 -4.04
CA TRP A 66 0.58 -4.42 -3.20
C TRP A 66 0.07 -4.06 -1.80
N GLU A 67 -1.18 -3.63 -1.67
CA GLU A 67 -1.86 -3.43 -0.37
C GLU A 67 -1.85 -4.73 0.45
N ALA A 68 -2.35 -5.83 -0.11
CA ALA A 68 -2.35 -7.13 0.57
C ALA A 68 -0.93 -7.61 0.91
N ARG A 69 0.04 -7.39 0.01
CA ARG A 69 1.43 -7.77 0.25
C ARG A 69 2.08 -6.98 1.39
N ALA A 70 1.74 -5.70 1.54
CA ALA A 70 2.21 -4.88 2.65
C ALA A 70 1.63 -5.38 3.98
N LEU A 71 0.32 -5.62 4.05
CA LEU A 71 -0.35 -6.17 5.24
C LEU A 71 0.21 -7.54 5.66
N LEU A 72 0.53 -8.41 4.71
CA LEU A 72 1.18 -9.69 5.00
C LEU A 72 2.57 -9.53 5.63
N GLN A 73 3.35 -8.50 5.25
CA GLN A 73 4.63 -8.24 5.92
C GLN A 73 4.45 -7.66 7.31
N VAL A 74 3.44 -6.81 7.53
CA VAL A 74 3.07 -6.32 8.85
C VAL A 74 2.67 -7.50 9.76
N SER A 75 1.90 -8.46 9.22
CA SER A 75 1.57 -9.71 9.92
C SER A 75 2.82 -10.51 10.32
N VAL A 76 3.81 -10.63 9.43
CA VAL A 76 5.10 -11.27 9.76
C VAL A 76 5.83 -10.52 10.87
N ALA A 77 5.85 -9.18 10.84
CA ALA A 77 6.48 -8.37 11.87
C ALA A 77 5.84 -8.59 13.24
N PHE A 78 4.51 -8.61 13.32
CA PHE A 78 3.77 -8.95 14.55
C PHE A 78 4.07 -10.37 15.04
N ALA A 79 4.13 -11.35 14.13
CA ALA A 79 4.48 -12.72 14.49
C ALA A 79 5.91 -12.84 15.07
N MET A 80 6.87 -12.08 14.54
CA MET A 80 8.24 -12.02 15.08
C MET A 80 8.33 -11.37 16.46
N LYS A 81 7.33 -10.55 16.83
CA LYS A 81 7.16 -9.98 18.17
C LYS A 81 6.33 -10.87 19.11
N GLU A 82 5.90 -12.04 18.66
CA GLU A 82 4.97 -12.92 19.38
C GLU A 82 3.57 -12.30 19.65
N GLU A 83 3.22 -11.22 18.93
CA GLU A 83 1.92 -10.55 18.96
C GLU A 83 0.96 -11.24 17.95
N LEU A 84 0.58 -12.48 18.25
CA LEU A 84 -0.12 -13.36 17.30
C LEU A 84 -1.52 -12.89 16.91
N ASP A 85 -2.25 -12.25 17.83
CA ASP A 85 -3.59 -11.74 17.55
C ASP A 85 -3.56 -10.65 16.47
N ASP A 86 -2.61 -9.71 16.58
CA ASP A 86 -2.39 -8.66 15.58
C ASP A 86 -1.88 -9.24 14.25
N ALA A 87 -1.02 -10.26 14.30
CA ALA A 87 -0.56 -10.96 13.11
C ALA A 87 -1.72 -11.59 12.33
N VAL A 88 -2.64 -12.27 13.02
CA VAL A 88 -3.85 -12.87 12.42
C VAL A 88 -4.78 -11.80 11.88
N ALA A 89 -4.97 -10.70 12.62
CA ALA A 89 -5.81 -9.58 12.17
C ALA A 89 -5.31 -9.02 10.83
N LYS A 90 -4.01 -8.74 10.71
CA LYS A 90 -3.40 -8.21 9.47
C LYS A 90 -3.44 -9.21 8.31
N ALA A 91 -3.22 -10.49 8.58
CA ALA A 91 -3.34 -11.53 7.54
C ALA A 91 -4.79 -11.69 7.05
N THR A 92 -5.76 -11.57 7.95
CA THR A 92 -7.19 -11.61 7.63
C THR A 92 -7.60 -10.40 6.78
N GLU A 93 -7.12 -9.20 7.14
CA GLU A 93 -7.32 -7.99 6.33
C GLU A 93 -6.75 -8.16 4.92
N ALA A 94 -5.54 -8.74 4.79
CA ALA A 94 -4.95 -9.02 3.48
C ALA A 94 -5.79 -10.02 2.65
N GLN A 95 -6.40 -11.01 3.31
CA GLN A 95 -7.24 -12.02 2.65
C GLN A 95 -8.54 -11.42 2.10
N THR A 96 -9.15 -10.46 2.80
CA THR A 96 -10.45 -9.88 2.41
C THR A 96 -10.35 -8.88 1.27
N ILE A 97 -9.16 -8.35 0.96
CA ILE A 97 -8.94 -7.39 -0.16
C ILE A 97 -9.40 -7.94 -1.52
N PHE A 98 -9.28 -9.25 -1.72
CA PHE A 98 -9.61 -9.92 -2.97
C PHE A 98 -11.02 -10.54 -3.00
N GLN A 99 -11.76 -10.45 -1.90
CA GLN A 99 -13.16 -10.86 -1.83
C GLN A 99 -14.08 -9.76 -2.37
#